data_AF-A0A0E0KBG4-F1
#
_entry.id   AF-A0A0E0KBG4-F1
#
_cell.length_a   1.000
_cell.length_b   1.000
_cell.length_c   1.000
_cell.angle_alpha   90.00
_cell.angle_beta   90.00
_cell.angle_gamma   90.00
#
_symmetry.space_group_name_H-M   'P 1'
#
loop_
_entity.id
_entity.type
_entity.pdbx_description
1 polymer ?
#
loop_
_entity_poly.entity_id
_entity_poly.type
_entity_poly.pdbx_seq_one_letter_code
_entity_poly.pdbx_strand_id
1 'polypeptide(L)'
;MPPPPPKGAMATTTSIHAVPCSAGRPKRRSQRPGASTLAVRASADASTVTLLDYGAGNVRSVRNAIRHLGFGIRDVRSPEDILAADRLVFPGVGAFGSAMDVLTRSGMADALREYIRRDRPFLGICLGLQLLFDSSEENGPISGLGMIPGVVRRFDSSKGLIVPHIGWNSLEITKDTQLLQGADGHHVYFVHSYHALPMKTKTGFLLYATMVSVSYHPSQWATFKRFSFTQKRVEVPPRRKASNLAKRVIACLDVRSNDSGDLVVTKGDQYDVRNLGKPVDLASQYYIDGADEISFLNITGFRDFPLGDLPMLEVLRFASEKVFVPLTVGGGIRDFTDANGRYYSSLEVASEYFRSGADKISIGSDAVFAAEAYLQTSVKTGKSSLEQISRVYGNQAVVVSIDPRRVYVKNPEEVQFKTVKVSNKGPLGEEYAWYQCTVSGGRDSRPIGAYELAKAVEELGAGEILLNCIDCDGQGCGFDIDLVKMVSDAVTIPVIASSGAGAVEHFSEVFEKTNASAALAAGIFHRKEVPILAVKEHLVDAGVEFPADQPHPESRTVLVTALWRDVCGSSTRNTATVPSSPVRCASSWRHSRGQSHPTARAGRSPSTPGRHGP
;
A
#
# COMPACT_ATOMS: atom_id res chain seq x y z
N MET A 1 8.35 55.97 2.57
CA MET A 1 8.25 56.70 1.29
C MET A 1 8.74 55.78 0.17
N PRO A 2 7.89 55.39 -0.78
CA PRO A 2 8.26 54.52 -1.90
C PRO A 2 8.74 55.33 -3.13
N PRO A 3 9.57 54.76 -4.02
CA PRO A 3 9.84 55.36 -5.33
C PRO A 3 8.77 54.95 -6.39
N PRO A 4 8.55 55.77 -7.43
CA PRO A 4 7.42 55.64 -8.37
C PRO A 4 7.76 54.80 -9.63
N PRO A 5 6.75 54.41 -10.44
CA PRO A 5 6.92 53.52 -11.60
C PRO A 5 7.16 54.30 -12.92
N PRO A 6 7.77 53.70 -13.96
CA PRO A 6 7.84 54.32 -15.28
C PRO A 6 6.63 53.98 -16.15
N LYS A 7 6.11 55.03 -16.78
CA LYS A 7 5.02 55.06 -17.77
C LYS A 7 5.50 54.61 -19.15
N GLY A 8 4.60 53.97 -19.90
CA GLY A 8 4.78 53.69 -21.33
C GLY A 8 4.56 54.91 -22.23
N ALA A 9 5.01 54.81 -23.47
CA ALA A 9 4.53 55.61 -24.60
C ALA A 9 4.73 54.84 -25.93
N MET A 10 3.73 54.99 -26.79
CA MET A 10 3.47 54.34 -28.07
C MET A 10 4.19 55.02 -29.26
N ALA A 11 4.38 54.20 -30.30
CA ALA A 11 4.21 54.45 -31.74
C ALA A 11 5.11 55.46 -32.48
N THR A 12 5.68 55.02 -33.61
CA THR A 12 5.32 55.56 -34.94
C THR A 12 5.84 54.70 -36.09
N THR A 13 5.05 54.77 -37.16
CA THR A 13 4.98 54.02 -38.41
C THR A 13 5.96 54.55 -39.45
N THR A 14 6.45 53.70 -40.37
CA THR A 14 6.56 54.09 -41.80
C THR A 14 6.64 52.86 -42.71
N SER A 15 5.69 52.80 -43.64
CA SER A 15 5.62 51.94 -44.81
C SER A 15 6.47 52.52 -45.96
N ILE A 16 6.82 51.71 -46.97
CA ILE A 16 6.80 52.10 -48.41
C ILE A 16 7.11 50.91 -49.37
N HIS A 17 6.17 50.74 -50.32
CA HIS A 17 6.16 50.23 -51.72
C HIS A 17 6.44 48.78 -52.19
N ALA A 18 5.44 48.30 -52.94
CA ALA A 18 5.38 47.21 -53.95
C ALA A 18 5.87 47.72 -55.35
N VAL A 19 6.05 46.98 -56.47
CA VAL A 19 5.29 45.94 -57.20
C VAL A 19 6.25 45.27 -58.30
N PRO A 20 5.83 44.51 -59.35
CA PRO A 20 5.91 43.04 -59.53
C PRO A 20 6.73 42.52 -60.76
N CYS A 21 6.79 41.19 -60.97
CA CYS A 21 6.78 40.62 -62.33
C CYS A 21 6.30 39.16 -62.41
N SER A 22 5.56 38.87 -63.48
CA SER A 22 4.88 37.63 -63.86
C SER A 22 5.62 36.87 -64.96
N ALA A 23 5.49 35.53 -65.02
CA ALA A 23 5.02 34.75 -66.20
C ALA A 23 5.34 33.25 -66.12
N GLY A 24 4.47 32.41 -66.70
CA GLY A 24 4.82 31.07 -67.23
C GLY A 24 4.05 29.86 -66.68
N ARG A 25 2.98 29.44 -67.37
CA ARG A 25 2.36 28.09 -67.29
C ARG A 25 2.75 27.27 -68.52
N PRO A 26 2.74 25.92 -68.46
CA PRO A 26 1.70 25.22 -69.23
C PRO A 26 1.06 24.01 -68.52
N LYS A 27 -0.09 23.60 -69.08
CA LYS A 27 -1.10 22.64 -68.59
C LYS A 27 -0.74 21.17 -68.85
N ARG A 28 -1.20 20.27 -67.97
CA ARG A 28 -1.71 18.94 -68.38
C ARG A 28 -2.88 18.50 -67.50
N ARG A 29 -3.95 18.03 -68.16
CA ARG A 29 -5.26 17.58 -67.64
C ARG A 29 -5.19 16.06 -67.38
N SER A 30 -5.73 15.57 -66.26
CA SER A 30 -6.98 14.79 -66.19
C SER A 30 -7.01 13.73 -65.08
N GLN A 31 -8.20 13.62 -64.46
CA GLN A 31 -8.77 12.55 -63.66
C GLN A 31 -8.57 12.60 -62.13
N ARG A 32 -9.64 13.06 -61.46
CA ARG A 32 -9.96 12.80 -60.05
C ARG A 32 -10.62 11.42 -59.93
N PRO A 33 -10.30 10.63 -58.89
CA PRO A 33 -11.27 9.78 -58.22
C PRO A 33 -11.81 10.50 -56.97
N GLY A 34 -13.11 10.41 -56.74
CA GLY A 34 -13.81 11.08 -55.66
C GLY A 34 -13.30 10.67 -54.28
N ALA A 35 -13.03 11.68 -53.45
CA ALA A 35 -12.87 11.49 -52.02
C ALA A 35 -14.26 11.15 -51.44
N SER A 36 -14.53 9.85 -51.24
CA SER A 36 -15.50 9.44 -50.23
C SER A 36 -14.87 9.75 -48.89
N THR A 37 -15.25 10.87 -48.29
CA THR A 37 -14.92 11.22 -46.92
C THR A 37 -15.61 10.18 -46.02
N LEU A 38 -14.92 9.07 -45.74
CA LEU A 38 -15.21 8.25 -44.57
C LEU A 38 -14.86 9.11 -43.37
N ALA A 39 -15.85 9.89 -42.94
CA ALA A 39 -15.86 10.52 -41.64
C ALA A 39 -15.89 9.38 -40.61
N VAL A 40 -14.70 8.88 -40.26
CA VAL A 40 -14.52 8.17 -39.01
C VAL A 40 -14.81 9.20 -37.92
N ARG A 41 -16.01 9.13 -37.35
CA ARG A 41 -16.29 9.77 -36.07
C ARG A 41 -15.33 9.14 -35.07
N ALA A 42 -14.19 9.79 -34.84
CA ALA A 42 -13.39 9.52 -33.65
C ALA A 42 -14.29 9.84 -32.46
N SER A 43 -14.77 8.79 -31.78
CA SER A 43 -15.48 8.92 -30.51
C SER A 43 -14.61 9.70 -29.54
N ALA A 44 -15.16 10.76 -28.96
CA ALA A 44 -14.50 11.58 -27.96
C ALA A 44 -14.29 10.87 -26.60
N ASP A 45 -14.66 9.59 -26.44
CA ASP A 45 -14.72 8.93 -25.11
C ASP A 45 -13.78 7.72 -24.93
N ALA A 46 -12.88 7.40 -25.87
CA ALA A 46 -11.95 6.27 -25.74
C ALA A 46 -10.81 6.50 -24.71
N SER A 47 -10.64 7.73 -24.22
CA SER A 47 -9.56 8.15 -23.32
C SER A 47 -10.00 8.35 -21.86
N THR A 48 -11.24 8.01 -21.49
CA THR A 48 -11.77 8.22 -20.14
C THR A 48 -11.82 6.90 -19.36
N VAL A 49 -11.37 6.92 -18.11
CA VAL A 49 -11.54 5.85 -17.13
C VAL A 49 -12.63 6.26 -16.14
N THR A 50 -13.65 5.43 -15.95
CA THR A 50 -14.61 5.64 -14.86
C THR A 50 -14.00 5.08 -13.57
N LEU A 51 -13.96 5.89 -12.52
CA LEU A 51 -13.33 5.55 -11.24
C LEU A 51 -14.38 5.53 -10.13
N LEU A 52 -14.52 4.39 -9.46
CA LEU A 52 -15.38 4.25 -8.29
C LEU A 52 -14.59 4.60 -7.01
N ASP A 53 -14.89 5.77 -6.44
CA ASP A 53 -14.43 6.18 -5.11
C ASP A 53 -15.60 6.07 -4.13
N TYR A 54 -15.57 5.03 -3.28
CA TYR A 54 -16.62 4.80 -2.27
C TYR A 54 -16.40 5.59 -0.97
N GLY A 55 -15.35 6.43 -0.91
CA GLY A 55 -15.15 7.40 0.15
C GLY A 55 -14.13 7.02 1.23
N ALA A 56 -13.34 5.96 1.06
CA ALA A 56 -12.31 5.56 2.03
C ALA A 56 -10.91 5.39 1.40
N GLY A 57 -9.91 5.84 2.15
CA GLY A 57 -8.50 5.59 1.90
C GLY A 57 -7.88 6.51 0.85
N ASN A 58 -6.67 6.17 0.43
CA ASN A 58 -5.93 6.91 -0.58
C ASN A 58 -6.35 6.49 -2.00
N VAL A 59 -7.17 7.33 -2.63
CA VAL A 59 -7.50 7.19 -4.05
C VAL A 59 -6.59 8.04 -4.96
N ARG A 60 -5.73 8.90 -4.38
CA ARG A 60 -4.90 9.84 -5.15
C ARG A 60 -3.85 9.12 -5.97
N SER A 61 -3.17 8.13 -5.41
CA SER A 61 -2.14 7.36 -6.13
C SER A 61 -2.70 6.74 -7.41
N VAL A 62 -3.91 6.15 -7.35
CA VAL A 62 -4.59 5.57 -8.52
C VAL A 62 -5.01 6.66 -9.51
N ARG A 63 -5.54 7.79 -9.05
CA ARG A 63 -5.89 8.93 -9.91
C ARG A 63 -4.66 9.49 -10.63
N ASN A 64 -3.55 9.64 -9.92
CA ASN A 64 -2.31 10.17 -10.45
C ASN A 64 -1.70 9.20 -11.47
N ALA A 65 -1.72 7.90 -11.19
CA ALA A 65 -1.31 6.88 -12.16
C ALA A 65 -2.15 6.93 -13.45
N ILE A 66 -3.48 6.99 -13.34
CA ILE A 66 -4.39 7.09 -14.51
C ILE A 66 -4.08 8.35 -15.35
N ARG A 67 -3.88 9.50 -14.69
CA ARG A 67 -3.53 10.76 -15.36
C ARG A 67 -2.14 10.72 -16.00
N HIS A 68 -1.16 10.15 -15.30
CA HIS A 68 0.21 9.99 -15.79
C HIS A 68 0.25 9.12 -17.06
N LEU A 69 -0.67 8.16 -17.17
CA LEU A 69 -0.87 7.33 -18.36
C LEU A 69 -1.62 8.03 -19.51
N GLY A 70 -2.06 9.28 -19.30
CA GLY A 70 -2.75 10.10 -20.30
C GLY A 70 -4.26 9.89 -20.40
N PHE A 71 -4.88 9.25 -19.41
CA PHE A 71 -6.34 9.05 -19.38
C PHE A 71 -7.04 10.15 -18.58
N GLY A 72 -8.22 10.55 -19.05
CA GLY A 72 -9.18 11.32 -18.26
C GLY A 72 -9.86 10.44 -17.21
N ILE A 73 -10.41 11.06 -16.17
CA ILE A 73 -11.13 10.36 -15.10
C ILE A 73 -12.57 10.89 -15.04
N ARG A 74 -13.54 9.97 -14.99
CA ARG A 74 -14.94 10.25 -14.66
C ARG A 74 -15.26 9.59 -13.33
N ASP A 75 -15.64 10.38 -12.34
CA ASP A 75 -15.99 9.84 -11.02
C ASP A 75 -17.39 9.22 -11.04
N VAL A 76 -17.53 8.05 -10.43
CA VAL A 76 -18.84 7.48 -10.12
C VAL A 76 -19.49 8.30 -9.01
N ARG A 77 -20.70 8.81 -9.26
CA ARG A 77 -21.54 9.50 -8.28
C ARG A 77 -22.84 8.76 -8.02
N SER A 78 -23.29 7.94 -8.97
CA SER A 78 -24.49 7.12 -8.83
C SER A 78 -24.35 5.75 -9.51
N PRO A 79 -25.26 4.79 -9.22
CA PRO A 79 -25.32 3.50 -9.92
C PRO A 79 -25.33 3.60 -11.44
N GLU A 80 -25.94 4.65 -12.00
CA GLU A 80 -26.04 4.87 -13.45
C GLU A 80 -24.67 5.13 -14.09
N ASP A 81 -23.75 5.81 -13.39
CA ASP A 81 -22.40 6.05 -13.89
C ASP A 81 -21.62 4.75 -14.08
N ILE A 82 -21.81 3.79 -13.17
CA ILE A 82 -21.25 2.43 -13.28
C ILE A 82 -21.82 1.74 -14.52
N LEU A 83 -23.15 1.75 -14.67
CA LEU A 83 -23.82 1.10 -15.79
C LEU A 83 -23.49 1.75 -17.14
N ALA A 84 -23.10 3.03 -17.17
CA ALA A 84 -22.67 3.72 -18.38
C ALA A 84 -21.18 3.51 -18.72
N ALA A 85 -20.33 3.15 -17.74
CA ALA A 85 -18.87 3.18 -17.85
C ALA A 85 -18.26 2.27 -18.94
N ASP A 86 -17.58 2.81 -19.96
CA ASP A 86 -16.87 1.96 -20.94
C ASP A 86 -15.77 1.10 -20.32
N ARG A 87 -15.15 1.61 -19.25
CA ARG A 87 -14.18 0.90 -18.42
C ARG A 87 -14.28 1.38 -16.99
N LEU A 88 -14.27 0.47 -16.03
CA LEU A 88 -14.45 0.77 -14.62
C LEU A 88 -13.23 0.33 -13.81
N VAL A 89 -12.67 1.26 -13.04
CA VAL A 89 -11.64 0.97 -12.03
C VAL A 89 -12.25 1.16 -10.66
N PHE A 90 -12.11 0.16 -9.81
CA PHE A 90 -12.55 0.19 -8.42
C PHE A 90 -11.36 -0.05 -7.48
N PRO A 91 -10.70 1.02 -7.00
CA PRO A 91 -9.77 0.93 -5.89
C PRO A 91 -10.51 0.76 -4.58
N GLY A 92 -10.03 -0.16 -3.73
CA GLY A 92 -10.56 -0.31 -2.39
C GLY A 92 -9.46 -0.41 -1.34
N VAL A 93 -9.64 0.31 -0.23
CA VAL A 93 -8.75 0.30 0.94
C VAL A 93 -9.58 0.23 2.22
N GLY A 94 -9.28 -0.72 3.09
CA GLY A 94 -9.94 -0.83 4.40
C GLY A 94 -10.74 -2.11 4.55
N ALA A 95 -11.67 -2.09 5.50
CA ALA A 95 -12.40 -3.29 5.90
C ALA A 95 -13.49 -3.69 4.89
N PHE A 96 -13.54 -4.98 4.58
CA PHE A 96 -14.48 -5.60 3.63
C PHE A 96 -15.94 -5.30 3.96
N GLY A 97 -16.31 -5.47 5.24
CA GLY A 97 -17.67 -5.20 5.71
C GLY A 97 -18.12 -3.77 5.51
N SER A 98 -17.28 -2.83 5.94
CA SER A 98 -17.56 -1.39 5.81
C SER A 98 -17.77 -0.98 4.36
N ALA A 99 -16.96 -1.53 3.43
CA ALA A 99 -17.13 -1.24 2.01
C ALA A 99 -18.42 -1.85 1.44
N MET A 100 -18.73 -3.11 1.75
CA MET A 100 -19.98 -3.75 1.29
C MET A 100 -21.22 -3.04 1.81
N ASP A 101 -21.20 -2.55 3.04
CA ASP A 101 -22.28 -1.76 3.63
C ASP A 101 -22.53 -0.47 2.84
N VAL A 102 -21.47 0.28 2.52
CA VAL A 102 -21.56 1.52 1.74
C VAL A 102 -22.08 1.24 0.32
N LEU A 103 -21.51 0.23 -0.35
CA LEU A 103 -21.92 -0.13 -1.72
C LEU A 103 -23.36 -0.63 -1.79
N THR A 104 -23.83 -1.35 -0.77
CA THR A 104 -25.20 -1.87 -0.72
C THR A 104 -26.19 -0.73 -0.47
N ARG A 105 -25.94 0.13 0.52
CA ARG A 105 -26.84 1.24 0.85
C ARG A 105 -26.95 2.28 -0.26
N SER A 106 -25.89 2.46 -1.05
CA SER A 106 -25.87 3.38 -2.20
C SER A 106 -26.44 2.77 -3.50
N GLY A 107 -26.77 1.47 -3.51
CA GLY A 107 -27.18 0.75 -4.72
C GLY A 107 -26.03 0.45 -5.70
N MET A 108 -24.80 0.84 -5.39
CA MET A 108 -23.63 0.61 -6.24
C MET A 108 -23.27 -0.88 -6.35
N ALA A 109 -23.55 -1.69 -5.31
CA ALA A 109 -23.30 -3.13 -5.33
C ALA A 109 -24.07 -3.84 -6.46
N ASP A 110 -25.34 -3.50 -6.68
CA ASP A 110 -26.14 -4.10 -7.73
C ASP A 110 -25.72 -3.63 -9.12
N ALA A 111 -25.37 -2.34 -9.26
CA ALA A 111 -24.80 -1.81 -10.50
C ALA A 111 -23.47 -2.49 -10.86
N LEU A 112 -22.59 -2.73 -9.88
CA LEU A 112 -21.34 -3.46 -10.08
C LEU A 112 -21.59 -4.89 -10.55
N ARG A 113 -22.49 -5.62 -9.88
CA ARG A 113 -22.85 -6.99 -10.29
C ARG A 113 -23.36 -7.03 -11.72
N GLU A 114 -24.25 -6.11 -12.09
CA GLU A 114 -24.79 -6.02 -13.45
C GLU A 114 -23.70 -5.65 -14.47
N TYR A 115 -22.86 -4.67 -14.16
CA TYR A 115 -21.73 -4.26 -15.00
C TYR A 115 -20.82 -5.43 -15.35
N ILE A 116 -20.42 -6.18 -14.33
CA ILE A 116 -19.48 -7.31 -14.47
C ILE A 116 -20.16 -8.48 -15.18
N ARG A 117 -21.46 -8.73 -14.97
CA ARG A 117 -22.21 -9.77 -15.70
C ARG A 117 -22.30 -9.49 -17.20
N ARG A 118 -22.27 -8.22 -17.60
CA ARG A 118 -22.22 -7.79 -19.02
C ARG A 118 -20.84 -7.92 -19.66
N ASP A 119 -19.87 -8.51 -18.94
CA ASP A 119 -18.50 -8.76 -19.42
C ASP A 119 -17.79 -7.48 -19.87
N ARG A 120 -18.04 -6.38 -19.16
CA ARG A 120 -17.41 -5.09 -19.44
C ARG A 120 -16.08 -4.96 -18.71
N PRO A 121 -15.13 -4.18 -19.26
CA PRO A 121 -13.80 -4.08 -18.69
C PRO A 121 -13.80 -3.49 -17.26
N PHE A 122 -13.44 -4.33 -16.29
CA PHE A 122 -13.40 -4.00 -14.87
C PHE A 122 -12.02 -4.27 -14.28
N LEU A 123 -11.54 -3.36 -13.42
CA LEU A 123 -10.29 -3.52 -12.67
C LEU A 123 -10.57 -3.22 -11.19
N GLY A 124 -10.60 -4.28 -10.37
CA GLY A 124 -10.64 -4.18 -8.92
C GLY A 124 -9.22 -4.17 -8.34
N ILE A 125 -8.91 -3.19 -7.49
CA ILE A 125 -7.60 -3.04 -6.84
C ILE A 125 -7.76 -3.24 -5.33
N CYS A 126 -6.90 -4.09 -4.75
CA CYS A 126 -6.90 -4.44 -3.33
C CYS A 126 -8.27 -4.89 -2.82
N LEU A 127 -8.97 -4.08 -2.02
CA LEU A 127 -10.30 -4.45 -1.54
C LEU A 127 -11.31 -4.56 -2.69
N GLY A 128 -11.22 -3.70 -3.73
CA GLY A 128 -12.08 -3.81 -4.92
C GLY A 128 -11.95 -5.16 -5.63
N LEU A 129 -10.81 -5.84 -5.49
CA LEU A 129 -10.61 -7.22 -5.93
C LEU A 129 -11.32 -8.22 -5.01
N GLN A 130 -11.07 -8.09 -3.71
CA GLN A 130 -11.58 -9.00 -2.69
C GLN A 130 -13.11 -9.02 -2.67
N LEU A 131 -13.75 -7.87 -2.89
CA LEU A 131 -15.21 -7.76 -2.91
C LEU A 131 -15.87 -8.58 -4.03
N LEU A 132 -15.13 -9.01 -5.05
CA LEU A 132 -15.67 -9.89 -6.11
C LEU A 132 -16.01 -11.31 -5.61
N PHE A 133 -15.42 -11.74 -4.49
CA PHE A 133 -15.58 -13.08 -3.95
C PHE A 133 -16.93 -13.28 -3.27
N ASP A 134 -17.27 -14.52 -2.94
CA ASP A 134 -18.52 -14.85 -2.24
C ASP A 134 -18.55 -14.21 -0.85
N SER A 135 -17.43 -14.25 -0.14
CA SER A 135 -17.36 -13.76 1.24
C SER A 135 -15.95 -13.42 1.72
N SER A 136 -15.89 -12.74 2.87
CA SER A 136 -14.69 -12.54 3.68
C SER A 136 -14.92 -13.01 5.11
N GLU A 137 -13.86 -13.47 5.76
CA GLU A 137 -13.82 -13.80 7.20
C GLU A 137 -13.42 -12.59 8.07
N GLU A 138 -13.09 -11.45 7.46
CA GLU A 138 -12.71 -10.24 8.17
C GLU A 138 -13.84 -9.73 9.07
N ASN A 139 -13.60 -9.76 10.39
CA ASN A 139 -14.57 -9.38 11.42
C ASN A 139 -15.88 -10.19 11.38
N GLY A 140 -15.80 -11.45 10.95
CA GLY A 140 -16.93 -12.37 10.82
C GLY A 140 -17.28 -12.67 9.36
N PRO A 141 -18.21 -13.61 9.09
CA PRO A 141 -18.59 -13.96 7.72
C PRO A 141 -19.42 -12.84 7.08
N ILE A 142 -18.85 -12.17 6.09
CA ILE A 142 -19.50 -11.08 5.34
C ILE A 142 -19.62 -11.47 3.87
N SER A 143 -20.80 -11.30 3.28
CA SER A 143 -21.02 -11.58 1.86
C SER A 143 -20.43 -10.49 0.97
N GLY A 144 -19.75 -10.89 -0.10
CA GLY A 144 -19.25 -9.99 -1.15
C GLY A 144 -20.25 -9.78 -2.29
N LEU A 145 -19.73 -9.46 -3.47
CA LEU A 145 -20.53 -9.32 -4.69
C LEU A 145 -20.94 -10.68 -5.25
N GLY A 146 -20.24 -11.77 -4.90
CA GLY A 146 -20.57 -13.14 -5.34
C GLY A 146 -20.31 -13.37 -6.84
N MET A 147 -19.32 -12.69 -7.40
CA MET A 147 -18.96 -12.80 -8.82
C MET A 147 -17.96 -13.95 -9.06
N ILE A 148 -17.20 -14.31 -8.03
CA ILE A 148 -16.15 -15.33 -8.07
C ILE A 148 -16.33 -16.28 -6.89
N PRO A 149 -16.50 -17.59 -7.16
CA PRO A 149 -16.56 -18.58 -6.10
C PRO A 149 -15.29 -18.60 -5.25
N GLY A 150 -15.42 -18.40 -3.95
CA GLY A 150 -14.27 -18.40 -3.03
C GLY A 150 -14.44 -17.46 -1.84
N VAL A 151 -13.49 -17.54 -0.93
CA VAL A 151 -13.52 -16.81 0.35
C VAL A 151 -12.22 -16.03 0.55
N VAL A 152 -12.35 -14.82 1.06
CA VAL A 152 -11.24 -13.98 1.49
C VAL A 152 -10.91 -14.32 2.95
N ARG A 153 -9.73 -14.88 3.19
CA ARG A 153 -9.30 -15.38 4.50
C ARG A 153 -8.09 -14.65 5.04
N ARG A 154 -7.95 -14.61 6.36
CA ARG A 154 -6.76 -14.07 7.00
C ARG A 154 -5.57 -14.99 6.72
N PHE A 155 -4.39 -14.42 6.55
CA PHE A 155 -3.16 -15.21 6.62
C PHE A 155 -3.02 -15.89 7.98
N ASP A 156 -2.46 -17.09 7.95
CA ASP A 156 -2.28 -17.93 9.13
C ASP A 156 -0.92 -17.62 9.78
N SER A 157 -0.92 -16.71 10.75
CA SER A 157 0.28 -16.31 11.49
C SER A 157 0.87 -17.46 12.32
N SER A 158 0.10 -18.51 12.63
CA SER A 158 0.61 -19.70 13.34
C SER A 158 1.66 -20.47 12.54
N LYS A 159 1.76 -20.22 11.23
CA LYS A 159 2.80 -20.76 10.34
C LYS A 159 4.09 -19.92 10.34
N GLY A 160 4.24 -18.99 11.27
CA GLY A 160 5.39 -18.08 11.33
C GLY A 160 5.33 -16.96 10.29
N LEU A 161 4.16 -16.70 9.70
CA LEU A 161 3.96 -15.57 8.79
C LEU A 161 3.73 -14.28 9.58
N ILE A 162 4.43 -13.22 9.16
CA ILE A 162 4.17 -11.87 9.65
C ILE A 162 2.90 -11.34 8.98
N VAL A 163 1.93 -10.89 9.78
CA VAL A 163 0.60 -10.46 9.30
C VAL A 163 0.22 -9.14 9.98
N PRO A 164 -0.08 -8.05 9.25
CA PRO A 164 -0.28 -7.98 7.80
C PRO A 164 0.99 -8.24 6.98
N HIS A 165 0.79 -8.78 5.79
CA HIS A 165 1.83 -8.88 4.78
C HIS A 165 2.07 -7.47 4.21
N ILE A 166 3.18 -6.83 4.60
CA ILE A 166 3.55 -5.46 4.20
C ILE A 166 4.93 -5.45 3.55
N GLY A 167 4.96 -5.40 2.22
CA GLY A 167 6.20 -5.32 1.47
C GLY A 167 6.08 -5.77 0.03
N TRP A 168 7.23 -5.99 -0.58
CA TRP A 168 7.35 -6.36 -1.98
C TRP A 168 7.46 -7.87 -2.16
N ASN A 169 6.59 -8.44 -2.99
CA ASN A 169 6.62 -9.87 -3.30
C ASN A 169 6.58 -10.06 -4.82
N SER A 170 7.17 -11.15 -5.31
CA SER A 170 7.21 -11.43 -6.74
C SER A 170 5.90 -12.02 -7.25
N LEU A 171 5.53 -11.68 -8.48
CA LEU A 171 4.43 -12.30 -9.18
C LEU A 171 4.85 -13.64 -9.78
N GLU A 172 4.03 -14.68 -9.55
CA GLU A 172 4.10 -15.94 -10.29
C GLU A 172 2.93 -16.03 -11.28
N ILE A 173 3.25 -15.95 -12.57
CA ILE A 173 2.25 -15.96 -13.64
C ILE A 173 2.00 -17.40 -14.10
N THR A 174 0.91 -17.98 -13.61
CA THR A 174 0.50 -19.35 -13.98
C THR A 174 -0.25 -19.43 -15.32
N LYS A 175 -0.73 -18.29 -15.83
CA LYS A 175 -1.40 -18.19 -17.13
C LYS A 175 -1.06 -16.85 -17.77
N ASP A 176 -0.46 -16.90 -18.96
CA ASP A 176 -0.14 -15.71 -19.73
C ASP A 176 -1.42 -15.01 -20.20
N THR A 177 -1.45 -13.69 -20.04
CA THR A 177 -2.53 -12.82 -20.50
C THR A 177 -1.92 -11.53 -21.02
N GLN A 178 -2.63 -10.83 -21.92
CA GLN A 178 -2.13 -9.57 -22.47
C GLN A 178 -1.79 -8.53 -21.37
N LEU A 179 -2.50 -8.59 -20.25
CA LEU A 179 -2.30 -7.72 -19.10
C LEU A 179 -1.01 -8.02 -18.33
N LEU A 180 -0.68 -9.32 -18.15
CA LEU A 180 0.43 -9.76 -17.29
C LEU A 180 1.70 -10.13 -18.05
N GLN A 181 1.71 -9.99 -19.36
CA GLN A 181 2.89 -10.30 -20.15
C GLN A 181 4.07 -9.44 -19.71
N GLY A 182 5.18 -10.10 -19.36
CA GLY A 182 6.40 -9.44 -18.87
C GLY A 182 6.35 -9.04 -17.40
N ALA A 183 5.31 -9.41 -16.65
CA ALA A 183 5.19 -9.17 -15.21
C ALA A 183 5.71 -10.33 -14.35
N ASP A 184 6.02 -11.49 -14.94
CA ASP A 184 6.50 -12.66 -14.20
C ASP A 184 7.83 -12.39 -13.52
N GLY A 185 7.92 -12.75 -12.23
CA GLY A 185 9.09 -12.50 -11.38
C GLY A 185 9.32 -11.03 -11.00
N HIS A 186 8.43 -10.10 -11.38
CA HIS A 186 8.51 -8.71 -10.94
C HIS A 186 7.93 -8.53 -9.54
N HIS A 187 8.52 -7.58 -8.80
CA HIS A 187 8.08 -7.27 -7.45
C HIS A 187 6.94 -6.25 -7.48
N VAL A 188 5.88 -6.51 -6.74
CA VAL A 188 4.80 -5.56 -6.48
C VAL A 188 4.55 -5.42 -5.01
N TYR A 189 4.04 -4.26 -4.59
CA TYR A 189 3.79 -3.97 -3.19
C TYR A 189 2.43 -4.52 -2.71
N PHE A 190 2.50 -5.39 -1.71
CA PHE A 190 1.37 -5.98 -1.01
C PHE A 190 1.27 -5.38 0.40
N VAL A 191 0.04 -5.05 0.81
CA VAL A 191 -0.28 -4.51 2.13
C VAL A 191 -1.67 -4.99 2.56
N HIS A 192 -1.73 -6.20 3.12
CA HIS A 192 -3.01 -6.84 3.47
C HIS A 192 -2.86 -7.93 4.54
N SER A 193 -3.88 -8.07 5.38
CA SER A 193 -4.00 -9.20 6.31
C SER A 193 -4.77 -10.39 5.72
N TYR A 194 -5.61 -10.12 4.71
CA TYR A 194 -6.50 -11.10 4.12
C TYR A 194 -6.18 -11.34 2.64
N HIS A 195 -6.35 -12.56 2.18
CA HIS A 195 -6.09 -12.97 0.80
C HIS A 195 -7.24 -13.80 0.25
N ALA A 196 -7.49 -13.67 -1.06
CA ALA A 196 -8.58 -14.36 -1.72
C ALA A 196 -8.19 -15.81 -2.05
N LEU A 197 -9.05 -16.76 -1.67
CA LEU A 197 -8.92 -18.19 -1.97
C LEU A 197 -10.04 -18.62 -2.93
N PRO A 198 -9.77 -18.78 -4.23
CA PRO A 198 -10.75 -19.33 -5.15
C PRO A 198 -11.16 -20.75 -4.76
N MET A 199 -12.44 -21.05 -4.92
CA MET A 199 -12.90 -22.42 -4.93
C MET A 199 -12.47 -23.08 -6.25
N LYS A 200 -11.89 -24.29 -6.20
CA LYS A 200 -11.48 -25.02 -7.41
C LYS A 200 -12.68 -25.27 -8.33
N THR A 201 -12.81 -24.53 -9.43
CA THR A 201 -13.81 -24.79 -10.47
C THR A 201 -13.16 -25.45 -11.69
N LYS A 202 -13.91 -26.30 -12.42
CA LYS A 202 -13.42 -27.01 -13.63
C LYS A 202 -13.23 -26.10 -14.85
N THR A 203 -13.52 -24.80 -14.73
CA THR A 203 -13.49 -23.83 -15.83
C THR A 203 -12.54 -22.69 -15.48
N GLY A 204 -11.32 -22.76 -16.04
CA GLY A 204 -10.38 -21.64 -16.25
C GLY A 204 -10.21 -20.64 -15.11
N PHE A 205 -9.19 -20.85 -14.28
CA PHE A 205 -8.87 -19.98 -13.13
C PHE A 205 -8.52 -18.54 -13.51
N LEU A 206 -9.00 -17.62 -12.66
CA LEU A 206 -8.91 -16.18 -12.74
C LEU A 206 -7.59 -15.63 -12.16
N LEU A 207 -7.28 -14.39 -12.52
CA LEU A 207 -5.96 -13.77 -12.42
C LEU A 207 -5.84 -12.89 -11.16
N TYR A 208 -5.02 -13.25 -10.19
CA TYR A 208 -4.93 -12.59 -8.87
C TYR A 208 -3.72 -11.64 -8.77
N ALA A 209 -3.95 -10.39 -8.35
CA ALA A 209 -3.01 -9.71 -7.46
C ALA A 209 -3.67 -8.56 -6.68
N THR A 210 -3.38 -8.49 -5.39
CA THR A 210 -3.75 -7.39 -4.48
C THR A 210 -2.65 -6.33 -4.60
N MET A 211 -2.93 -5.13 -5.09
CA MET A 211 -1.91 -4.10 -5.28
C MET A 211 -2.29 -2.81 -4.55
N VAL A 212 -1.33 -2.17 -3.88
CA VAL A 212 -1.53 -0.84 -3.25
C VAL A 212 -0.46 0.18 -3.65
N SER A 213 0.58 -0.19 -4.40
CA SER A 213 1.43 0.81 -5.05
C SER A 213 1.83 0.38 -6.45
N VAL A 214 2.05 1.38 -7.29
CA VAL A 214 2.44 1.23 -8.69
C VAL A 214 3.93 1.54 -8.76
N SER A 215 4.81 0.55 -8.74
CA SER A 215 6.23 0.79 -9.00
C SER A 215 6.55 0.60 -10.48
N TYR A 216 7.32 1.54 -11.03
CA TYR A 216 7.51 1.71 -12.47
C TYR A 216 8.84 1.09 -12.93
N HIS A 217 8.82 0.27 -13.99
CA HIS A 217 10.01 -0.19 -14.69
C HIS A 217 9.91 0.01 -16.23
N PRO A 218 11.00 0.34 -16.97
CA PRO A 218 10.96 0.69 -18.40
C PRO A 218 10.54 -0.44 -19.35
N SER A 219 10.68 -1.71 -18.92
CA SER A 219 10.41 -2.88 -19.77
C SER A 219 8.94 -3.28 -19.88
N GLN A 220 8.01 -2.58 -19.23
CA GLN A 220 6.63 -3.04 -19.05
C GLN A 220 5.54 -2.10 -19.61
N TRP A 221 5.83 -1.36 -20.70
CA TRP A 221 4.89 -0.53 -21.49
C TRP A 221 3.52 -1.17 -21.89
N ALA A 222 3.33 -2.45 -21.57
CA ALA A 222 2.19 -3.28 -21.86
C ALA A 222 0.91 -2.96 -21.07
N THR A 223 0.94 -2.83 -19.74
CA THR A 223 -0.24 -3.19 -18.93
C THR A 223 -1.43 -2.23 -19.05
N PHE A 224 -1.19 -0.91 -19.20
CA PHE A 224 -2.30 0.08 -19.28
C PHE A 224 -2.64 0.53 -20.71
N LYS A 225 -1.68 0.51 -21.67
CA LYS A 225 -1.98 0.73 -23.10
C LYS A 225 -2.71 -0.45 -23.75
N ARG A 226 -2.59 -1.66 -23.19
CA ARG A 226 -3.25 -2.87 -23.71
C ARG A 226 -4.72 -3.00 -23.39
N PHE A 227 -5.29 -1.99 -22.74
CA PHE A 227 -6.73 -1.77 -22.72
C PHE A 227 -7.28 -1.27 -24.08
N SER A 228 -6.45 -1.06 -25.12
CA SER A 228 -6.96 -0.58 -26.41
C SER A 228 -6.33 -1.10 -27.71
N PHE A 229 -5.17 -1.79 -27.77
CA PHE A 229 -4.67 -2.26 -29.07
C PHE A 229 -3.83 -3.56 -29.04
N THR A 230 -4.03 -4.40 -30.05
CA THR A 230 -3.33 -5.65 -30.37
C THR A 230 -1.95 -5.38 -30.98
N GLN A 231 -0.84 -5.71 -30.30
CA GLN A 231 0.50 -5.82 -30.93
C GLN A 231 1.46 -6.84 -30.28
N LYS A 232 2.52 -7.18 -31.02
CA LYS A 232 3.45 -8.35 -30.93
C LYS A 232 4.26 -8.49 -29.63
N ARG A 233 4.64 -9.76 -29.38
CA ARG A 233 5.38 -10.32 -28.25
C ARG A 233 6.78 -9.69 -28.08
N VAL A 234 7.13 -9.27 -26.86
CA VAL A 234 8.49 -8.91 -26.44
C VAL A 234 8.98 -9.98 -25.46
N GLU A 235 10.18 -10.50 -25.66
CA GLU A 235 10.81 -11.47 -24.76
C GLU A 235 11.44 -10.74 -23.57
N VAL A 236 11.10 -11.15 -22.35
CA VAL A 236 11.71 -10.68 -21.10
C VAL A 236 12.45 -11.87 -20.49
N PRO A 237 13.72 -11.72 -20.07
CA PRO A 237 14.49 -12.82 -19.49
C PRO A 237 13.86 -13.32 -18.18
N PRO A 238 13.92 -14.63 -17.91
CA PRO A 238 13.37 -15.21 -16.68
C PRO A 238 14.12 -14.68 -15.45
N ARG A 239 13.39 -14.06 -14.52
CA ARG A 239 13.92 -13.59 -13.24
C ARG A 239 13.78 -14.67 -12.16
N ARG A 240 14.62 -14.63 -11.12
CA ARG A 240 14.59 -15.58 -9.99
C ARG A 240 13.21 -15.54 -9.33
N LYS A 241 12.67 -16.72 -8.98
CA LYS A 241 11.47 -16.83 -8.14
C LYS A 241 11.78 -16.31 -6.73
N ALA A 242 10.94 -15.41 -6.22
CA ALA A 242 11.10 -14.97 -4.84
C ALA A 242 10.80 -16.10 -3.86
N SER A 243 11.55 -16.14 -2.76
CA SER A 243 11.37 -17.16 -1.73
C SER A 243 10.55 -16.66 -0.55
N ASN A 244 10.65 -15.36 -0.25
CA ASN A 244 10.02 -14.66 0.85
C ASN A 244 9.64 -13.23 0.45
N LEU A 245 8.94 -12.55 1.36
CA LEU A 245 8.74 -11.10 1.26
C LEU A 245 10.09 -10.39 1.31
N ALA A 246 10.34 -9.49 0.38
CA ALA A 246 11.59 -8.76 0.32
C ALA A 246 11.71 -7.78 1.50
N LYS A 247 12.93 -7.63 2.04
CA LYS A 247 13.21 -6.61 3.07
C LYS A 247 13.05 -5.22 2.47
N ARG A 248 12.64 -4.25 3.30
CA ARG A 248 12.40 -2.86 2.87
C ARG A 248 13.42 -1.89 3.42
N VAL A 249 13.86 -0.95 2.58
CA VAL A 249 14.60 0.26 2.97
C VAL A 249 13.67 1.46 2.91
N ILE A 250 13.41 2.06 4.06
CA ILE A 250 12.49 3.19 4.21
C ILE A 250 13.29 4.48 4.38
N ALA A 251 12.99 5.48 3.56
CA ALA A 251 13.55 6.81 3.69
C ALA A 251 12.60 7.70 4.52
N CYS A 252 13.13 8.39 5.53
CA CYS A 252 12.31 9.18 6.45
C CYS A 252 12.72 10.64 6.44
N LEU A 253 11.78 11.59 6.47
CA LEU A 253 12.06 13.01 6.59
C LEU A 253 11.24 13.70 7.69
N ASP A 254 11.93 14.52 8.48
CA ASP A 254 11.30 15.36 9.51
C ASP A 254 10.79 16.64 8.85
N VAL A 255 9.49 16.90 8.94
CA VAL A 255 8.84 18.10 8.40
C VAL A 255 8.51 19.04 9.56
N ARG A 256 9.12 20.21 9.59
CA ARG A 256 8.91 21.24 10.62
C ARG A 256 8.55 22.59 10.01
N SER A 257 8.05 23.49 10.84
CA SER A 257 7.86 24.90 10.48
C SER A 257 9.06 25.71 10.96
N ASN A 258 9.61 26.60 10.13
CA ASN A 258 10.60 27.58 10.57
C ASN A 258 9.91 28.83 11.18
N ASP A 259 10.72 29.79 11.64
CA ASP A 259 10.23 31.03 12.27
C ASP A 259 9.36 31.90 11.33
N SER A 260 9.48 31.71 10.02
CA SER A 260 8.64 32.37 9.00
C SER A 260 7.33 31.62 8.71
N GLY A 261 7.10 30.48 9.35
CA GLY A 261 5.94 29.60 9.14
C GLY A 261 6.09 28.66 7.94
N ASP A 262 7.23 28.65 7.24
CA ASP A 262 7.48 27.77 6.10
C ASP A 262 7.79 26.34 6.54
N LEU A 263 7.34 25.36 5.74
CA LEU A 263 7.71 23.97 5.94
C LEU A 263 9.14 23.69 5.45
N VAL A 264 9.97 23.11 6.31
CA VAL A 264 11.36 22.74 6.02
C VAL A 264 11.66 21.32 6.51
N VAL A 265 12.68 20.69 5.92
CA VAL A 265 13.19 19.39 6.34
C VAL A 265 14.44 19.56 7.19
N THR A 266 14.55 18.86 8.33
CA THR A 266 15.79 18.89 9.11
C THR A 266 16.22 17.56 9.71
N LYS A 267 17.42 17.14 9.34
CA LYS A 267 18.44 16.45 10.14
C LYS A 267 19.66 16.27 9.21
N GLY A 268 20.33 17.37 8.88
CA GLY A 268 21.49 17.29 7.97
C GLY A 268 22.27 18.57 7.75
N ASP A 269 21.62 19.72 7.62
CA ASP A 269 22.33 20.97 7.34
C ASP A 269 21.57 22.20 7.88
N GLN A 270 22.34 23.23 8.25
CA GLN A 270 21.87 24.61 8.39
C GLN A 270 21.47 25.18 7.02
N TYR A 271 20.32 24.77 6.47
CA TYR A 271 19.76 25.41 5.29
C TYR A 271 18.37 25.97 5.56
N ASP A 272 18.37 27.20 6.09
CA ASP A 272 17.23 28.10 6.06
C ASP A 272 16.95 28.51 4.61
N VAL A 273 15.98 27.87 3.97
CA VAL A 273 15.43 28.37 2.71
C VAL A 273 13.96 27.98 2.61
N ARG A 274 13.18 28.99 2.23
CA ARG A 274 11.73 29.06 1.98
C ARG A 274 11.21 27.95 1.07
N ASN A 275 9.91 27.67 1.16
CA ASN A 275 9.05 26.99 0.19
C ASN A 275 8.68 25.50 0.48
N LEU A 276 7.38 25.19 0.33
CA LEU A 276 6.75 23.87 0.40
C LEU A 276 7.40 22.80 -0.49
N GLY A 277 8.20 23.20 -1.48
CA GLY A 277 8.89 22.32 -2.42
C GLY A 277 9.91 21.38 -1.78
N LYS A 278 10.58 21.77 -0.69
CA LYS A 278 11.69 20.96 -0.13
C LYS A 278 11.28 19.56 0.34
N PRO A 279 10.25 19.37 1.19
CA PRO A 279 9.80 18.02 1.56
C PRO A 279 9.35 17.18 0.37
N VAL A 280 8.68 17.80 -0.61
CA VAL A 280 8.14 17.13 -1.80
C VAL A 280 9.27 16.70 -2.75
N ASP A 281 10.21 17.59 -3.02
CA ASP A 281 11.34 17.33 -3.91
C ASP A 281 12.30 16.31 -3.29
N LEU A 282 12.52 16.37 -1.97
CA LEU A 282 13.31 15.36 -1.27
C LEU A 282 12.64 13.99 -1.27
N ALA A 283 11.32 13.92 -1.03
CA ALA A 283 10.57 12.67 -1.15
C ALA A 283 10.64 12.12 -2.59
N SER A 284 10.53 13.00 -3.59
CA SER A 284 10.68 12.62 -5.01
C SER A 284 12.08 12.08 -5.29
N GLN A 285 13.11 12.69 -4.71
CA GLN A 285 14.48 12.22 -4.84
C GLN A 285 14.68 10.86 -4.17
N TYR A 286 14.15 10.63 -2.96
CA TYR A 286 14.20 9.31 -2.32
C TYR A 286 13.52 8.24 -3.14
N TYR A 287 12.38 8.55 -3.74
CA TYR A 287 11.73 7.63 -4.66
C TYR A 287 12.65 7.30 -5.84
N ILE A 288 13.25 8.29 -6.50
CA ILE A 288 14.18 8.07 -7.63
C ILE A 288 15.42 7.29 -7.20
N ASP A 289 15.96 7.55 -6.01
CA ASP A 289 17.11 6.85 -5.44
C ASP A 289 16.77 5.42 -5.00
N GLY A 290 15.50 5.03 -5.09
CA GLY A 290 15.02 3.68 -4.90
C GLY A 290 14.40 3.42 -3.53
N ALA A 291 14.00 4.40 -2.72
CA ALA A 291 13.30 4.13 -1.46
C ALA A 291 12.05 3.24 -1.69
N ASP A 292 11.89 2.21 -0.87
CA ASP A 292 10.75 1.29 -0.97
C ASP A 292 9.46 1.88 -0.37
N GLU A 293 9.63 2.88 0.50
CA GLU A 293 8.60 3.61 1.22
C GLU A 293 9.19 4.94 1.70
N ILE A 294 8.36 5.97 1.81
CA ILE A 294 8.75 7.29 2.34
C ILE A 294 7.90 7.65 3.56
N SER A 295 8.57 7.94 4.67
CA SER A 295 7.95 8.38 5.92
C SER A 295 8.15 9.88 6.15
N PHE A 296 7.06 10.59 6.44
CA PHE A 296 7.07 11.99 6.84
C PHE A 296 6.77 12.09 8.34
N LEU A 297 7.72 12.58 9.12
CA LEU A 297 7.52 12.88 10.54
C LEU A 297 7.12 14.35 10.69
N ASN A 298 5.81 14.57 10.81
CA ASN A 298 5.21 15.87 11.04
C ASN A 298 5.45 16.33 12.48
N ILE A 299 6.47 17.17 12.66
CA ILE A 299 6.80 17.83 13.92
C ILE A 299 6.34 19.30 13.94
N THR A 300 5.43 19.66 13.03
CA THR A 300 4.84 21.00 13.00
C THR A 300 3.91 21.23 14.19
N GLY A 301 4.00 22.41 14.80
CA GLY A 301 3.21 22.79 15.97
C GLY A 301 1.80 23.30 15.64
N PHE A 302 1.18 22.90 14.52
CA PHE A 302 -0.04 23.51 14.01
C PHE A 302 -1.32 22.97 14.69
N ARG A 303 -1.41 23.12 16.01
CA ARG A 303 -2.61 22.70 16.78
C ARG A 303 -3.78 23.67 16.65
N ASP A 304 -3.53 24.87 16.16
CA ASP A 304 -4.53 25.95 16.10
C ASP A 304 -5.20 26.07 14.74
N PHE A 305 -4.75 25.30 13.73
CA PHE A 305 -5.29 25.36 12.37
C PHE A 305 -6.48 24.39 12.21
N PRO A 306 -7.51 24.77 11.43
CA PRO A 306 -8.52 23.83 10.97
C PRO A 306 -7.85 22.65 10.24
N LEU A 307 -8.40 21.44 10.42
CA LEU A 307 -7.81 20.21 9.88
C LEU A 307 -7.50 20.29 8.37
N GLY A 308 -8.42 20.85 7.58
CA GLY A 308 -8.27 20.95 6.12
C GLY A 308 -7.13 21.87 5.65
N ASP A 309 -6.66 22.76 6.53
CA ASP A 309 -5.65 23.79 6.25
C ASP A 309 -4.26 23.37 6.74
N LEU A 310 -4.11 22.16 7.28
CA LEU A 310 -2.82 21.67 7.75
C LEU A 310 -1.83 21.58 6.56
N PRO A 311 -0.69 22.28 6.60
CA PRO A 311 0.28 22.31 5.50
C PRO A 311 0.82 20.92 5.11
N MET A 312 0.87 19.99 6.07
CA MET A 312 1.30 18.62 5.83
C MET A 312 0.38 17.86 4.85
N LEU A 313 -0.91 18.23 4.79
CA LEU A 313 -1.84 17.66 3.80
C LEU A 313 -1.43 18.06 2.38
N GLU A 314 -1.02 19.31 2.17
CA GLU A 314 -0.53 19.76 0.87
C GLU A 314 0.77 19.06 0.48
N VAL A 315 1.70 18.87 1.41
CA VAL A 315 2.93 18.11 1.18
C VAL A 315 2.61 16.71 0.63
N LEU A 316 1.67 15.99 1.25
CA LEU A 316 1.25 14.66 0.77
C LEU A 316 0.55 14.74 -0.59
N ARG A 317 -0.28 15.77 -0.80
CA ARG A 317 -1.00 15.95 -2.08
C ARG A 317 -0.02 16.15 -3.23
N PHE A 318 1.04 16.92 -3.03
CA PHE A 318 2.08 17.14 -4.04
C PHE A 318 3.07 15.98 -4.14
N ALA A 319 3.46 15.35 -3.02
CA ALA A 319 4.34 14.18 -3.04
C ALA A 319 3.71 13.02 -3.82
N SER A 320 2.43 12.73 -3.57
CA SER A 320 1.68 11.65 -4.26
C SER A 320 1.52 11.85 -5.77
N GLU A 321 1.82 13.04 -6.33
CA GLU A 321 1.83 13.27 -7.78
C GLU A 321 3.11 12.77 -8.45
N LYS A 322 4.21 12.66 -7.70
CA LYS A 322 5.54 12.30 -8.18
C LYS A 322 6.04 10.96 -7.64
N VAL A 323 5.56 10.57 -6.47
CA VAL A 323 6.02 9.40 -5.71
C VAL A 323 4.96 8.31 -5.75
N PHE A 324 5.34 7.12 -6.23
CA PHE A 324 4.43 5.99 -6.40
C PHE A 324 4.81 4.77 -5.55
N VAL A 325 5.60 4.98 -4.50
CA VAL A 325 5.79 4.06 -3.38
C VAL A 325 4.93 4.52 -2.19
N PRO A 326 4.66 3.64 -1.20
CA PRO A 326 3.82 3.98 -0.07
C PRO A 326 4.33 5.20 0.70
N LEU A 327 3.38 6.05 1.12
CA LEU A 327 3.65 7.22 1.95
C LEU A 327 3.13 7.01 3.37
N THR A 328 4.01 7.09 4.36
CA THR A 328 3.64 7.05 5.78
C THR A 328 3.72 8.46 6.37
N VAL A 329 2.73 8.88 7.16
CA VAL A 329 2.78 10.17 7.88
C VAL A 329 2.60 9.95 9.37
N GLY A 330 3.55 10.45 10.17
CA GLY A 330 3.50 10.42 11.63
C GLY A 330 3.42 11.81 12.21
N GLY A 331 2.81 11.95 13.40
CA GLY A 331 2.70 13.22 14.10
C GLY A 331 1.38 13.95 13.88
N GLY A 332 0.71 14.31 14.98
CA GLY A 332 -0.58 15.00 14.95
C GLY A 332 -1.82 14.12 14.76
N ILE A 333 -1.66 12.79 14.65
CA ILE A 333 -2.76 11.83 14.51
C ILE A 333 -3.37 11.54 15.89
N ARG A 334 -4.29 12.40 16.31
CA ARG A 334 -4.98 12.32 17.61
C ARG A 334 -6.25 13.16 17.58
N ASP A 335 -7.08 12.99 18.59
CA ASP A 335 -8.20 13.89 18.86
C ASP A 335 -7.68 15.32 19.15
N PHE A 336 -8.32 16.31 18.56
CA PHE A 336 -8.07 17.72 18.85
C PHE A 336 -9.26 18.62 18.54
N THR A 337 -9.25 19.83 19.11
CA THR A 337 -10.21 20.89 18.81
C THR A 337 -9.44 22.05 18.20
N ASP A 338 -9.88 22.55 17.05
CA ASP A 338 -9.25 23.70 16.38
C ASP A 338 -9.60 25.04 17.05
N ALA A 339 -8.97 26.13 16.59
CA ALA A 339 -9.22 27.48 17.12
C ALA A 339 -10.66 27.98 16.92
N ASN A 340 -11.43 27.36 16.01
CA ASN A 340 -12.85 27.67 15.79
C ASN A 340 -13.77 26.85 16.71
N GLY A 341 -13.22 26.01 17.58
CA GLY A 341 -13.98 25.17 18.50
C GLY A 341 -14.53 23.90 17.85
N ARG A 342 -14.14 23.55 16.62
CA ARG A 342 -14.54 22.29 16.00
C ARG A 342 -13.67 21.16 16.52
N TYR A 343 -14.32 20.16 17.09
CA TYR A 343 -13.68 18.90 17.49
C TYR A 343 -13.50 17.99 16.28
N TYR A 344 -12.33 17.35 16.20
CA TYR A 344 -12.00 16.30 15.25
C TYR A 344 -11.54 15.07 16.03
N SER A 345 -12.12 13.92 15.69
CA SER A 345 -11.64 12.62 16.15
C SER A 345 -10.36 12.20 15.42
N SER A 346 -9.52 11.40 16.07
CA SER A 346 -8.34 10.79 15.45
C SER A 346 -8.64 10.04 14.16
N LEU A 347 -9.83 9.43 14.05
CA LEU A 347 -10.31 8.80 12.82
C LEU A 347 -10.54 9.82 11.69
N GLU A 348 -11.15 10.97 11.97
CA GLU A 348 -11.31 12.05 10.98
C GLU A 348 -9.96 12.59 10.53
N VAL A 349 -9.03 12.79 11.48
CA VAL A 349 -7.67 13.24 11.18
C VAL A 349 -6.96 12.25 10.26
N ALA A 350 -6.95 10.96 10.62
CA ALA A 350 -6.36 9.92 9.79
C ALA A 350 -7.01 9.85 8.40
N SER A 351 -8.33 9.96 8.33
CA SER A 351 -9.08 9.97 7.07
C SER A 351 -8.63 11.11 6.15
N GLU A 352 -8.43 12.31 6.68
CA GLU A 352 -7.97 13.45 5.89
C GLU A 352 -6.53 13.27 5.38
N TYR A 353 -5.65 12.69 6.20
CA TYR A 353 -4.30 12.31 5.77
C TYR A 353 -4.31 11.25 4.65
N PHE A 354 -5.16 10.22 4.76
CA PHE A 354 -5.32 9.23 3.69
C PHE A 354 -5.85 9.86 2.40
N ARG A 355 -6.88 10.71 2.50
CA ARG A 355 -7.41 11.43 1.33
C ARG A 355 -6.41 12.38 0.70
N SER A 356 -5.43 12.84 1.47
CA SER A 356 -4.36 13.73 1.01
C SER A 356 -3.16 12.99 0.41
N GLY A 357 -3.10 11.65 0.52
CA GLY A 357 -2.12 10.83 -0.20
C GLY A 357 -1.28 9.92 0.69
N ALA A 358 -1.47 9.92 2.01
CA ALA A 358 -0.86 8.92 2.88
C ALA A 358 -1.50 7.54 2.65
N ASP A 359 -0.69 6.48 2.71
CA ASP A 359 -1.16 5.10 2.72
C ASP A 359 -1.20 4.53 4.14
N LYS A 360 -0.36 5.08 5.02
CA LYS A 360 -0.25 4.69 6.43
C LYS A 360 -0.13 5.93 7.32
N ILE A 361 -0.65 5.82 8.53
CA ILE A 361 -0.45 6.80 9.60
C ILE A 361 0.42 6.21 10.70
N SER A 362 1.18 7.06 11.38
CA SER A 362 2.02 6.68 12.53
C SER A 362 1.57 7.38 13.81
N ILE A 363 1.26 6.58 14.83
CA ILE A 363 0.77 7.02 16.15
C ILE A 363 1.88 6.80 17.20
N GLY A 364 2.24 7.87 17.91
CA GLY A 364 3.24 7.86 18.99
C GLY A 364 2.60 7.87 20.37
N SER A 365 2.61 9.03 21.05
CA SER A 365 2.16 9.17 22.45
C SER A 365 0.78 8.56 22.75
N ASP A 366 -0.19 8.72 21.85
CA ASP A 366 -1.55 8.19 22.05
C ASP A 366 -1.58 6.65 22.11
N ALA A 367 -0.69 5.98 21.37
CA ALA A 367 -0.55 4.53 21.42
C ALA A 367 -0.04 4.05 22.78
N VAL A 368 0.85 4.82 23.43
CA VAL A 368 1.35 4.51 24.78
C VAL A 368 0.23 4.61 25.81
N PHE A 369 -0.59 5.66 25.76
CA PHE A 369 -1.73 5.81 26.66
C PHE A 369 -2.80 4.74 26.44
N ALA A 370 -3.08 4.40 25.18
CA ALA A 370 -3.99 3.32 24.84
C ALA A 370 -3.49 1.96 25.37
N ALA A 371 -2.20 1.67 25.23
CA ALA A 371 -1.58 0.46 25.75
C ALA A 371 -1.60 0.39 27.28
N GLU A 372 -1.29 1.47 27.99
CA GLU A 372 -1.38 1.51 29.46
C GLU A 372 -2.81 1.23 29.93
N ALA A 373 -3.82 1.86 29.32
CA ALA A 373 -5.22 1.62 29.64
C ALA A 373 -5.67 0.18 29.33
N TYR A 374 -5.18 -0.37 28.21
CA TYR A 374 -5.43 -1.76 27.84
C TYR A 374 -4.78 -2.73 28.83
N LEU A 375 -3.52 -2.54 29.22
CA LEU A 375 -2.81 -3.43 30.14
C LEU A 375 -3.43 -3.46 31.55
N GLN A 376 -4.10 -2.39 31.97
CA GLN A 376 -4.83 -2.37 33.25
C GLN A 376 -6.06 -3.26 33.25
N THR A 377 -6.72 -3.44 32.11
CA THR A 377 -8.04 -4.10 32.02
C THR A 377 -8.04 -5.38 31.19
N SER A 378 -7.07 -5.54 30.29
CA SER A 378 -7.04 -6.51 29.20
C SER A 378 -8.27 -6.48 28.28
N VAL A 379 -9.01 -5.37 28.26
CA VAL A 379 -10.25 -5.21 27.48
C VAL A 379 -10.10 -4.11 26.44
N LYS A 380 -10.41 -4.46 25.18
CA LYS A 380 -10.50 -3.53 24.06
C LYS A 380 -11.73 -2.63 24.26
N THR A 381 -11.55 -1.32 24.23
CA THR A 381 -12.62 -0.34 24.48
C THR A 381 -13.38 0.03 23.20
N GLY A 382 -12.76 -0.19 22.04
CA GLY A 382 -13.20 0.30 20.74
C GLY A 382 -13.06 1.82 20.57
N LYS A 383 -12.38 2.51 21.50
CA LYS A 383 -12.32 3.98 21.55
C LYS A 383 -10.93 4.56 21.30
N SER A 384 -9.86 3.77 21.44
CA SER A 384 -8.53 4.29 21.12
C SER A 384 -8.39 4.58 19.63
N SER A 385 -7.49 5.49 19.28
CA SER A 385 -7.18 5.81 17.88
C SER A 385 -6.76 4.56 17.09
N LEU A 386 -5.97 3.67 17.71
CA LEU A 386 -5.57 2.38 17.13
C LEU A 386 -6.78 1.53 16.74
N GLU A 387 -7.72 1.34 17.66
CA GLU A 387 -8.90 0.50 17.44
C GLU A 387 -9.84 1.13 16.40
N GLN A 388 -10.07 2.44 16.47
CA GLN A 388 -10.97 3.13 15.55
C GLN A 388 -10.44 3.16 14.12
N ILE A 389 -9.17 3.50 13.93
CA ILE A 389 -8.55 3.62 12.61
C ILE A 389 -8.38 2.23 11.99
N SER A 390 -7.86 1.25 12.74
CA SER A 390 -7.69 -0.12 12.23
C SER A 390 -9.01 -0.80 11.88
N ARG A 391 -10.10 -0.52 12.61
CA ARG A 391 -11.43 -1.04 12.29
C ARG A 391 -11.95 -0.56 10.93
N VAL A 392 -11.62 0.67 10.53
CA VAL A 392 -12.10 1.26 9.26
C VAL A 392 -11.13 0.95 8.12
N TYR A 393 -9.84 1.16 8.33
CA TYR A 393 -8.80 1.12 7.30
C TYR A 393 -7.94 -0.16 7.30
N GLY A 394 -8.17 -1.05 8.28
CA GLY A 394 -7.38 -2.26 8.49
C GLY A 394 -6.11 -1.97 9.28
N ASN A 395 -5.59 -2.99 9.97
CA ASN A 395 -4.37 -2.88 10.77
C ASN A 395 -3.19 -2.35 9.95
N GLN A 396 -3.11 -2.73 8.67
CA GLN A 396 -2.02 -2.35 7.78
C GLN A 396 -1.88 -0.82 7.55
N ALA A 397 -2.91 -0.04 7.88
CA ALA A 397 -2.88 1.42 7.79
C ALA A 397 -2.32 2.09 9.05
N VAL A 398 -2.15 1.34 10.15
CA VAL A 398 -1.77 1.85 11.48
C VAL A 398 -0.36 1.39 11.83
N VAL A 399 0.58 2.33 11.79
CA VAL A 399 1.95 2.19 12.30
C VAL A 399 2.00 2.75 13.71
N VAL A 400 2.72 2.09 14.62
CA VAL A 400 2.99 2.64 15.96
C VAL A 400 4.46 3.00 16.09
N SER A 401 4.73 4.27 16.39
CA SER A 401 6.08 4.75 16.68
C SER A 401 6.39 4.55 18.16
N ILE A 402 7.35 3.69 18.46
CA ILE A 402 7.81 3.41 19.83
C ILE A 402 9.16 4.09 20.01
N ASP A 403 9.26 4.92 21.05
CA ASP A 403 10.46 5.69 21.42
C ASP A 403 11.03 5.21 22.77
N PRO A 404 11.77 4.09 22.79
CA PRO A 404 12.35 3.53 23.99
C PRO A 404 13.71 4.15 24.33
N ARG A 405 14.02 4.13 25.64
CA ARG A 405 15.34 4.40 26.20
C ARG A 405 15.80 3.19 27.02
N ARG A 406 17.05 2.78 26.85
CA ARG A 406 17.63 1.66 27.58
C ARG A 406 17.82 2.01 29.06
N VAL A 407 17.46 1.08 29.93
CA VAL A 407 17.67 1.15 31.37
C VAL A 407 18.32 -0.16 31.84
N TYR A 408 19.58 -0.07 32.26
CA TYR A 408 20.34 -1.21 32.77
C TYR A 408 19.86 -1.66 34.15
N VAL A 409 19.90 -2.97 34.39
CA VAL A 409 19.59 -3.61 35.67
C VAL A 409 20.56 -4.74 35.94
N LYS A 410 20.89 -5.01 37.20
CA LYS A 410 21.85 -6.08 37.52
C LYS A 410 21.20 -7.45 37.42
N ASN A 411 19.95 -7.55 37.87
CA ASN A 411 19.14 -8.75 37.82
C ASN A 411 17.86 -8.50 37.02
N PRO A 412 17.40 -9.49 36.24
CA PRO A 412 16.19 -9.37 35.43
C PRO A 412 14.91 -9.16 36.25
N GLU A 413 14.94 -9.48 37.55
CA GLU A 413 13.81 -9.40 38.49
C GLU A 413 13.67 -8.03 39.17
N GLU A 414 14.62 -7.10 38.96
CA GLU A 414 14.59 -5.74 39.56
C GLU A 414 13.44 -4.87 39.04
N VAL A 415 12.87 -5.25 37.89
CA VAL A 415 11.75 -4.58 37.25
C VAL A 415 10.70 -5.59 36.82
N GLN A 416 9.43 -5.18 36.86
CA GLN A 416 8.31 -6.01 36.42
C GLN A 416 8.23 -6.16 34.88
N PHE A 417 9.01 -5.36 34.14
CA PHE A 417 9.01 -5.32 32.68
C PHE A 417 10.00 -6.33 32.11
N LYS A 418 9.75 -6.76 30.88
CA LYS A 418 10.63 -7.68 30.17
C LYS A 418 12.04 -7.09 30.03
N THR A 419 13.00 -7.82 30.58
CA THR A 419 14.43 -7.55 30.44
C THR A 419 15.03 -8.46 29.38
N VAL A 420 16.15 -8.03 28.80
CA VAL A 420 17.01 -8.81 27.92
C VAL A 420 18.44 -8.78 28.42
N LYS A 421 19.16 -9.86 28.15
CA LYS A 421 20.61 -9.86 28.32
C LYS A 421 21.21 -8.99 27.22
N VAL A 422 21.98 -7.98 27.59
CA VAL A 422 22.57 -7.05 26.63
C VAL A 422 23.86 -7.59 26.06
N SER A 423 24.10 -7.31 24.77
CA SER A 423 25.35 -7.65 24.08
C SER A 423 26.53 -6.84 24.62
N ASN A 424 26.27 -5.58 25.00
CA ASN A 424 27.25 -4.68 25.63
C ASN A 424 26.83 -4.41 27.08
N LYS A 425 27.72 -4.72 28.04
CA LYS A 425 27.44 -4.50 29.46
C LYS A 425 27.23 -3.02 29.78
N GLY A 426 26.43 -2.75 30.79
CA GLY A 426 26.20 -1.41 31.31
C GLY A 426 27.46 -0.80 31.96
N PRO A 427 27.43 0.51 32.25
CA PRO A 427 28.58 1.24 32.81
C PRO A 427 29.12 0.67 34.13
N LEU A 428 28.30 -0.04 34.90
CA LEU A 428 28.66 -0.67 36.17
C LEU A 428 28.77 -2.20 36.04
N GLY A 429 28.83 -2.72 34.81
CA GLY A 429 28.91 -4.15 34.52
C GLY A 429 27.55 -4.85 34.51
N GLU A 430 26.44 -4.12 34.44
CA GLU A 430 25.09 -4.69 34.32
C GLU A 430 24.97 -5.54 33.04
N GLU A 431 24.45 -6.76 33.18
CA GLU A 431 24.29 -7.69 32.05
C GLU A 431 22.87 -7.70 31.46
N TYR A 432 21.94 -6.97 32.07
CA TYR A 432 20.54 -6.91 31.64
C TYR A 432 20.09 -5.47 31.43
N ALA A 433 19.13 -5.28 30.54
CA ALA A 433 18.42 -4.02 30.39
C ALA A 433 16.95 -4.26 30.04
N TRP A 434 16.12 -3.28 30.36
CA TRP A 434 14.80 -3.12 29.76
C TRP A 434 14.75 -1.78 29.02
N TYR A 435 13.72 -1.60 28.21
CA TYR A 435 13.60 -0.45 27.31
C TYR A 435 12.38 0.37 27.69
N GLN A 436 12.56 1.41 28.48
CA GLN A 436 11.49 2.25 28.98
C GLN A 436 10.95 3.14 27.86
N CYS A 437 9.65 3.09 27.61
CA CYS A 437 9.02 3.93 26.59
C CYS A 437 8.88 5.37 27.05
N THR A 438 8.86 6.27 26.07
CA THR A 438 8.65 7.69 26.27
C THR A 438 7.47 8.20 25.44
N VAL A 439 6.97 9.37 25.80
CA VAL A 439 5.98 10.14 25.03
C VAL A 439 6.48 11.57 24.83
N SER A 440 5.69 12.38 24.13
CA SER A 440 6.02 13.78 23.86
C SER A 440 7.36 13.94 23.13
N GLY A 441 7.65 13.06 22.17
CA GLY A 441 8.91 13.07 21.41
C GLY A 441 10.14 12.87 22.29
N GLY A 442 10.14 11.83 23.13
CA GLY A 442 11.30 11.47 23.95
C GLY A 442 11.45 12.19 25.29
N ARG A 443 10.56 13.13 25.61
CA ARG A 443 10.70 14.03 26.78
C ARG A 443 10.17 13.42 28.08
N ASP A 444 9.06 12.69 28.01
CA ASP A 444 8.38 12.18 29.20
C ASP A 444 8.47 10.65 29.25
N SER A 445 9.15 10.10 30.25
CA SER A 445 9.21 8.65 30.47
C SER A 445 7.88 8.10 30.98
N ARG A 446 7.52 6.90 30.54
CA ARG A 446 6.31 6.19 30.98
C ARG A 446 6.67 4.88 31.70
N PRO A 447 5.84 4.41 32.65
CA PRO A 447 6.05 3.14 33.34
C PRO A 447 5.59 1.96 32.47
N ILE A 448 6.17 1.83 31.28
CA ILE A 448 5.90 0.72 30.34
C ILE A 448 7.15 0.42 29.52
N GLY A 449 7.45 -0.86 29.34
CA GLY A 449 8.56 -1.31 28.50
C GLY A 449 8.16 -1.45 27.03
N ALA A 450 9.16 -1.39 26.13
CA ALA A 450 8.95 -1.52 24.69
C ALA A 450 8.31 -2.86 24.31
N TYR A 451 8.67 -3.93 25.03
CA TYR A 451 8.07 -5.25 24.85
C TYR A 451 6.57 -5.25 25.21
N GLU A 452 6.20 -4.72 26.37
CA GLU A 452 4.81 -4.66 26.81
C GLU A 452 3.98 -3.76 25.89
N LEU A 453 4.54 -2.61 25.50
CA LEU A 453 3.90 -1.70 24.56
C LEU A 453 3.66 -2.37 23.21
N ALA A 454 4.68 -3.01 22.63
CA ALA A 454 4.58 -3.68 21.33
C ALA A 454 3.46 -4.73 21.28
N LYS A 455 3.37 -5.58 22.32
CA LYS A 455 2.30 -6.58 22.43
C LYS A 455 0.92 -5.95 22.61
N ALA A 456 0.82 -4.91 23.44
CA ALA A 456 -0.45 -4.24 23.68
C ALA A 456 -0.98 -3.54 22.41
N VAL A 457 -0.11 -2.87 21.64
CA VAL A 457 -0.55 -2.16 20.44
C VAL A 457 -0.89 -3.09 19.28
N GLU A 458 -0.22 -4.24 19.17
CA GLU A 458 -0.61 -5.31 18.25
C GLU A 458 -2.05 -5.77 18.53
N GLU A 459 -2.39 -6.00 19.80
CA GLU A 459 -3.75 -6.33 20.21
C GLU A 459 -4.74 -5.21 19.88
N LEU A 460 -4.36 -3.96 20.06
CA LEU A 460 -5.23 -2.80 19.80
C LEU A 460 -5.40 -2.48 18.31
N GLY A 461 -4.74 -3.21 17.41
CA GLY A 461 -4.96 -3.11 15.96
C GLY A 461 -3.84 -2.43 15.20
N ALA A 462 -2.67 -2.23 15.79
CA ALA A 462 -1.47 -1.88 15.03
C ALA A 462 -1.16 -2.96 13.97
N GLY A 463 -0.73 -2.54 12.79
CA GLY A 463 -0.29 -3.46 11.74
C GLY A 463 1.19 -3.35 11.41
N GLU A 464 1.92 -2.43 12.05
CA GLU A 464 3.37 -2.28 11.90
C GLU A 464 3.93 -1.48 13.08
N ILE A 465 5.15 -1.80 13.53
CA ILE A 465 5.85 -1.06 14.57
C ILE A 465 7.03 -0.33 13.95
N LEU A 466 7.06 1.00 14.09
CA LEU A 466 8.25 1.81 13.88
C LEU A 466 9.02 1.87 15.20
N LEU A 467 10.07 1.06 15.31
CA LEU A 467 10.86 0.91 16.53
C LEU A 467 12.09 1.82 16.46
N ASN A 468 11.97 3.00 17.06
CA ASN A 468 13.10 3.91 17.22
C ASN A 468 13.99 3.46 18.39
N CYS A 469 15.14 4.10 18.55
CA CYS A 469 15.98 3.97 19.73
C CYS A 469 16.53 5.35 20.07
N ILE A 470 16.16 5.89 21.24
CA ILE A 470 16.58 7.23 21.68
C ILE A 470 18.11 7.27 21.83
N ASP A 471 18.70 6.20 22.38
CA ASP A 471 20.13 6.15 22.67
C ASP A 471 20.99 6.02 21.39
N CYS A 472 20.42 5.50 20.30
CA CYS A 472 21.12 5.33 19.02
C CYS A 472 20.86 6.46 18.02
N ASP A 473 19.84 7.30 18.25
CA ASP A 473 19.49 8.37 17.30
C ASP A 473 20.65 9.36 17.10
N GLY A 474 20.98 9.61 15.84
CA GLY A 474 22.08 10.50 15.43
C GLY A 474 23.49 9.98 15.68
N GLN A 475 23.68 8.80 16.28
CA GLN A 475 25.02 8.29 16.62
C GLN A 475 25.77 7.71 15.41
N GLY A 476 25.05 7.12 14.45
CA GLY A 476 25.65 6.48 13.28
C GLY A 476 26.42 5.18 13.59
N CYS A 477 26.18 4.56 14.76
CA CYS A 477 26.90 3.37 15.23
C CYS A 477 26.14 2.05 15.03
N GLY A 478 25.07 2.05 14.23
CA GLY A 478 24.22 0.88 13.98
C GLY A 478 22.91 0.91 14.76
N PHE A 479 22.00 0.01 14.38
CA PHE A 479 20.73 -0.17 15.07
C PHE A 479 20.93 -0.90 16.41
N ASP A 480 20.03 -0.71 17.36
CA ASP A 480 20.03 -1.46 18.62
C ASP A 480 19.53 -2.90 18.39
N ILE A 481 20.45 -3.83 18.13
CA ILE A 481 20.13 -5.24 17.82
C ILE A 481 19.38 -5.92 18.97
N ASP A 482 19.74 -5.65 20.23
CA ASP A 482 19.11 -6.27 21.39
C ASP A 482 17.64 -5.84 21.50
N LEU A 483 17.37 -4.54 21.29
CA LEU A 483 16.01 -3.98 21.25
C LEU A 483 15.20 -4.53 20.08
N VAL A 484 15.74 -4.46 18.87
CA VAL A 484 15.03 -4.88 17.65
C VAL A 484 14.71 -6.37 17.73
N LYS A 485 15.65 -7.19 18.20
CA LYS A 485 15.41 -8.62 18.42
C LYS A 485 14.33 -8.85 19.46
N MET A 486 14.40 -8.19 20.62
CA MET A 486 13.41 -8.32 21.69
C MET A 486 11.98 -8.07 21.21
N VAL A 487 11.79 -7.02 20.41
CA VAL A 487 10.45 -6.62 19.93
C VAL A 487 10.02 -7.48 18.74
N SER A 488 10.88 -7.70 17.75
CA SER A 488 10.54 -8.49 16.56
C SER A 488 10.30 -9.97 16.85
N ASP A 489 10.90 -10.53 17.91
CA ASP A 489 10.60 -11.89 18.38
C ASP A 489 9.28 -11.96 19.19
N ALA A 490 8.76 -10.81 19.66
CA ALA A 490 7.62 -10.76 20.58
C ALA A 490 6.26 -10.58 19.90
N VAL A 491 6.23 -10.02 18.69
CA VAL A 491 5.02 -9.68 17.94
C VAL A 491 4.94 -10.43 16.61
N THR A 492 3.74 -10.52 16.04
CA THR A 492 3.49 -11.14 14.73
C THR A 492 3.24 -10.12 13.61
N ILE A 493 3.25 -8.83 13.94
CA ILE A 493 3.20 -7.71 12.98
C ILE A 493 4.63 -7.26 12.56
N PRO A 494 4.81 -6.69 11.37
CA PRO A 494 6.10 -6.17 10.91
C PRO A 494 6.73 -5.17 11.88
N VAL A 495 8.05 -5.29 12.07
CA VAL A 495 8.87 -4.33 12.83
C VAL A 495 9.85 -3.64 11.89
N ILE A 496 9.83 -2.30 11.89
CA ILE A 496 10.80 -1.43 11.22
C ILE A 496 11.87 -1.06 12.24
N ALA A 497 13.13 -1.43 11.99
CA ALA A 497 14.26 -0.95 12.76
C ALA A 497 14.58 0.51 12.39
N SER A 498 14.68 1.39 13.38
CA SER A 498 14.96 2.82 13.19
C SER A 498 15.98 3.31 14.23
N SER A 499 16.58 4.47 13.96
CA SER A 499 17.64 5.13 14.74
C SER A 499 18.99 4.38 14.78
N GLY A 500 20.06 5.06 14.35
CA GLY A 500 21.45 4.60 14.49
C GLY A 500 22.16 4.17 13.21
N ALA A 501 21.43 4.00 12.09
CA ALA A 501 22.05 3.73 10.79
C ALA A 501 23.11 4.77 10.41
N GLY A 502 24.22 4.28 9.84
CA GLY A 502 25.46 5.05 9.63
C GLY A 502 26.29 4.53 8.45
N ALA A 503 26.19 3.24 8.16
CA ALA A 503 26.84 2.57 7.03
C ALA A 503 25.91 1.48 6.45
N VAL A 504 26.25 0.94 5.27
CA VAL A 504 25.44 -0.09 4.59
C VAL A 504 25.40 -1.39 5.39
N GLU A 505 26.46 -1.70 6.13
CA GLU A 505 26.62 -2.90 6.96
C GLU A 505 25.60 -2.95 8.10
N HIS A 506 25.16 -1.79 8.61
CA HIS A 506 24.14 -1.73 9.66
C HIS A 506 22.80 -2.30 9.18
N PHE A 507 22.50 -2.19 7.87
CA PHE A 507 21.29 -2.77 7.29
C PHE A 507 21.38 -4.29 7.15
N SER A 508 22.51 -4.82 6.66
CA SER A 508 22.70 -6.28 6.61
C SER A 508 22.71 -6.88 8.00
N GLU A 509 23.36 -6.22 8.97
CA GLU A 509 23.45 -6.69 10.34
C GLU A 509 22.07 -6.82 11.00
N VAL A 510 21.21 -5.79 10.88
CA VAL A 510 19.89 -5.84 11.51
C VAL A 510 19.00 -6.90 10.87
N PHE A 511 19.08 -7.12 9.56
CA PHE A 511 18.31 -8.16 8.88
C PHE A 511 18.84 -9.57 9.13
N GLU A 512 20.15 -9.75 9.35
CA GLU A 512 20.74 -11.04 9.68
C GLU A 512 20.47 -11.44 11.13
N LYS A 513 20.59 -10.49 12.07
CA LYS A 513 20.52 -10.78 13.51
C LYS A 513 19.12 -10.73 14.11
N THR A 514 18.12 -10.23 13.37
CA THR A 514 16.77 -9.98 13.90
C THR A 514 15.67 -10.34 12.90
N ASN A 515 14.41 -10.34 13.37
CA ASN A 515 13.24 -10.53 12.53
C ASN A 515 12.68 -9.21 11.95
N ALA A 516 13.49 -8.13 11.92
CA ALA A 516 13.09 -6.87 11.32
C ALA A 516 12.64 -7.06 9.87
N SER A 517 11.46 -6.50 9.54
CA SER A 517 10.87 -6.56 8.20
C SER A 517 11.34 -5.40 7.31
N ALA A 518 11.79 -4.32 7.94
CA ALA A 518 12.30 -3.13 7.27
C ALA A 518 13.35 -2.43 8.14
N ALA A 519 14.15 -1.59 7.51
CA ALA A 519 15.08 -0.69 8.16
C ALA A 519 14.86 0.72 7.62
N LEU A 520 14.77 1.68 8.54
CA LEU A 520 14.51 3.08 8.25
C LEU A 520 15.75 3.90 8.57
N ALA A 521 16.08 4.82 7.65
CA ALA A 521 17.06 5.85 7.94
C ALA A 521 16.59 7.23 7.46
N ALA A 522 17.03 8.24 8.19
CA ALA A 522 16.83 9.64 7.84
C ALA A 522 18.19 10.24 7.46
N GLY A 523 18.89 10.86 8.42
CA GLY A 523 20.03 11.75 8.17
C GLY A 523 21.08 11.29 7.14
N ILE A 524 21.47 10.01 7.13
CA ILE A 524 22.48 9.49 6.19
C ILE A 524 22.04 9.57 4.71
N PHE A 525 20.75 9.48 4.44
CA PHE A 525 20.18 9.64 3.09
C PHE A 525 20.07 11.11 2.71
N HIS A 526 19.70 11.98 3.65
CA HIS A 526 19.54 13.43 3.43
C HIS A 526 20.87 14.07 3.09
N ARG A 527 21.90 13.71 3.86
CA ARG A 527 23.29 14.19 3.72
C ARG A 527 24.05 13.46 2.61
N LYS A 528 23.44 12.46 1.97
CA LYS A 528 24.05 11.61 0.93
C LYS A 528 25.35 10.93 1.38
N GLU A 529 25.49 10.68 2.69
CA GLU A 529 26.62 9.95 3.26
C GLU A 529 26.57 8.47 2.86
N VAL A 530 25.36 7.91 2.82
CA VAL A 530 25.10 6.55 2.38
C VAL A 530 23.97 6.60 1.35
N PRO A 531 24.22 6.40 0.05
CA PRO A 531 23.16 6.36 -0.96
C PRO A 531 22.21 5.17 -0.74
N ILE A 532 20.90 5.36 -0.96
CA ILE A 532 19.90 4.28 -0.87
C ILE A 532 20.26 3.11 -1.80
N LEU A 533 20.69 3.42 -3.02
CA LEU A 533 21.12 2.40 -3.99
C LEU A 533 22.29 1.57 -3.46
N ALA A 534 23.27 2.18 -2.78
CA ALA A 534 24.41 1.47 -2.21
C ALA A 534 23.98 0.51 -1.09
N VAL A 535 22.98 0.90 -0.28
CA VAL A 535 22.36 -0.03 0.69
C VAL A 535 21.75 -1.23 -0.03
N LYS A 536 21.00 -0.99 -1.10
CA LYS A 536 20.34 -2.08 -1.86
C LYS A 536 21.36 -3.02 -2.51
N GLU A 537 22.40 -2.48 -3.13
CA GLU A 537 23.49 -3.26 -3.74
C GLU A 537 24.18 -4.14 -2.70
N HIS A 538 24.53 -3.56 -1.54
CA HIS A 538 25.12 -4.29 -0.42
C HIS A 538 24.22 -5.43 0.10
N LEU A 539 22.91 -5.18 0.22
CA LEU A 539 21.96 -6.20 0.67
C LEU A 539 21.84 -7.36 -0.34
N VAL A 540 21.88 -7.07 -1.64
CA VAL A 540 21.90 -8.10 -2.69
C VAL A 540 23.15 -8.96 -2.58
N ASP A 541 24.31 -8.35 -2.37
CA ASP A 541 25.59 -9.06 -2.19
C ASP A 541 25.60 -9.90 -0.90
N ALA A 542 24.94 -9.43 0.15
CA ALA A 542 24.73 -10.16 1.40
C ALA A 542 23.68 -11.29 1.29
N GLY A 543 23.05 -11.49 0.12
CA GLY A 543 22.05 -12.53 -0.10
C GLY A 543 20.67 -12.23 0.49
N VAL A 544 20.41 -10.97 0.86
CA VAL A 544 19.10 -10.52 1.36
C VAL A 544 18.17 -10.28 0.17
N GLU A 545 16.98 -10.88 0.24
CA GLU A 545 15.94 -10.70 -0.79
C GLU A 545 15.42 -9.25 -0.78
N PHE A 546 15.52 -8.59 -1.94
CA PHE A 546 15.25 -7.17 -2.12
C PHE A 546 14.54 -6.91 -3.47
N PRO A 547 13.65 -5.89 -3.60
CA PRO A 547 13.08 -5.55 -4.90
C PRO A 547 14.14 -5.21 -5.93
N ALA A 548 14.22 -6.04 -6.97
CA ALA A 548 15.14 -5.84 -8.10
C ALA A 548 14.69 -4.71 -9.05
N ASP A 549 13.45 -4.24 -8.91
CA ASP A 549 12.88 -3.18 -9.74
C ASP A 549 13.27 -1.81 -9.17
N GLN A 550 14.35 -1.23 -9.70
CA GLN A 550 14.74 0.15 -9.41
C GLN A 550 13.87 1.12 -10.22
N PRO A 551 13.40 2.23 -9.63
CA PRO A 551 12.69 3.26 -10.37
C PRO A 551 13.68 4.00 -11.30
N HIS A 552 13.59 3.74 -12.60
CA HIS A 552 14.37 4.50 -13.59
C HIS A 552 13.62 5.80 -13.98
N PRO A 553 14.27 6.97 -14.10
CA PRO A 553 13.60 8.27 -14.32
C PRO A 553 12.79 8.38 -15.62
N GLU A 554 13.01 7.48 -16.58
CA GLU A 554 12.24 7.34 -17.82
C GLU A 554 11.22 6.18 -17.82
N SER A 555 11.01 5.53 -16.67
CA SER A 555 10.10 4.37 -16.55
C SER A 555 8.65 4.82 -16.69
N ARG A 556 8.03 4.49 -17.83
CA ARG A 556 6.64 4.86 -18.17
C ARG A 556 5.63 3.72 -17.94
N THR A 557 5.83 2.87 -16.93
CA THR A 557 4.94 1.74 -16.68
C THR A 557 4.26 1.74 -15.33
N VAL A 558 2.93 1.74 -15.38
CA VAL A 558 2.07 1.31 -14.30
C VAL A 558 1.79 -0.19 -14.45
N LEU A 559 2.34 -1.03 -13.58
CA LEU A 559 1.79 -2.38 -13.45
C LEU A 559 0.52 -2.24 -12.60
N VAL A 560 -0.66 -2.48 -13.19
CA VAL A 560 -1.87 -2.80 -12.43
C VAL A 560 -2.29 -4.21 -12.81
N THR A 561 -2.06 -5.15 -11.91
CA THR A 561 -2.57 -6.51 -12.02
C THR A 561 -4.07 -6.51 -11.74
N ALA A 562 -4.87 -6.82 -12.77
CA ALA A 562 -6.34 -6.80 -12.76
C ALA A 562 -6.89 -8.22 -12.86
N LEU A 563 -7.98 -8.53 -12.19
CA LEU A 563 -8.75 -9.72 -12.53
C LEU A 563 -9.51 -9.49 -13.86
N TRP A 564 -9.09 -10.14 -14.95
CA TRP A 564 -9.85 -10.18 -16.20
C TRP A 564 -10.55 -11.53 -16.35
N ARG A 565 -11.86 -11.51 -16.63
CA ARG A 565 -12.60 -12.71 -17.02
C ARG A 565 -12.64 -12.75 -18.54
N ASP A 566 -12.02 -13.76 -19.14
CA ASP A 566 -12.12 -14.01 -20.58
C ASP A 566 -13.16 -15.12 -20.77
N VAL A 567 -14.44 -14.76 -20.91
CA VAL A 567 -15.50 -15.72 -21.25
C VAL A 567 -15.61 -15.85 -22.78
N CYS A 568 -14.52 -16.25 -23.43
CA CYS A 568 -14.55 -16.62 -24.84
C CYS A 568 -14.10 -18.06 -25.00
N GLY A 569 -15.04 -18.99 -24.79
CA GLY A 569 -15.05 -20.22 -25.57
C GLY A 569 -15.38 -19.85 -27.01
N SER A 570 -14.37 -19.75 -27.87
CA SER A 570 -14.55 -19.59 -29.30
C SER A 570 -15.35 -20.79 -29.83
N SER A 571 -16.66 -20.62 -30.01
CA SER A 571 -17.45 -21.51 -30.84
C SER A 571 -17.16 -21.19 -32.32
N THR A 572 -15.96 -21.56 -32.76
CA THR A 572 -15.75 -21.78 -34.19
C THR A 572 -16.58 -22.99 -34.58
N ARG A 573 -17.75 -22.74 -35.18
CA ARG A 573 -18.44 -23.73 -36.01
C ARG A 573 -17.46 -24.15 -37.10
N ASN A 574 -16.81 -25.29 -36.91
CA ASN A 574 -16.25 -26.06 -38.01
C ASN A 574 -16.99 -27.38 -38.08
N THR A 575 -17.86 -27.45 -39.07
CA THR A 575 -18.40 -28.67 -39.65
C THR A 575 -17.25 -29.54 -40.15
N ALA A 576 -16.95 -30.65 -39.47
CA ALA A 576 -16.17 -31.76 -40.03
C ALA A 576 -16.46 -33.06 -39.26
N THR A 577 -17.29 -33.90 -39.90
CA THR A 577 -17.23 -35.37 -39.95
C THR A 577 -16.84 -36.18 -38.71
N VAL A 578 -17.85 -36.87 -38.18
CA VAL A 578 -17.76 -38.10 -37.38
C VAL A 578 -16.98 -39.19 -38.13
N PRO A 579 -16.18 -40.01 -37.42
CA PRO A 579 -16.33 -41.46 -37.57
C PRO A 579 -16.49 -42.21 -36.22
N SER A 580 -17.61 -42.92 -36.14
CA SER A 580 -17.86 -44.25 -35.58
C SER A 580 -16.94 -44.87 -34.49
N SER A 581 -17.50 -44.94 -33.27
CA SER A 581 -17.69 -46.15 -32.44
C SER A 581 -16.44 -46.86 -31.84
N PRO A 582 -16.60 -47.86 -30.93
CA PRO A 582 -16.37 -47.64 -29.49
C PRO A 582 -15.36 -48.63 -28.88
N VAL A 583 -14.72 -48.28 -27.76
CA VAL A 583 -14.02 -49.29 -26.94
C VAL A 583 -14.48 -49.20 -25.49
N ARG A 584 -15.27 -50.20 -25.10
CA ARG A 584 -15.44 -50.69 -23.72
C ARG A 584 -14.57 -51.92 -23.55
N CYS A 585 -13.84 -51.99 -22.44
CA CYS A 585 -13.63 -53.13 -21.52
C CYS A 585 -12.32 -52.88 -20.75
N ALA A 586 -12.29 -52.79 -19.42
CA ALA A 586 -12.68 -53.74 -18.36
C ALA A 586 -11.54 -54.65 -17.90
N SER A 587 -11.54 -54.89 -16.57
CA SER A 587 -10.82 -55.92 -15.81
C SER A 587 -9.36 -55.58 -15.44
N SER A 588 -8.83 -55.87 -14.25
CA SER A 588 -9.23 -56.86 -13.24
C SER A 588 -8.50 -56.67 -11.88
N TRP A 589 -9.23 -56.87 -10.78
CA TRP A 589 -8.91 -57.76 -9.63
C TRP A 589 -7.57 -57.65 -8.86
N ARG A 590 -7.65 -57.47 -7.52
CA ARG A 590 -7.68 -58.61 -6.56
C ARG A 590 -8.00 -58.18 -5.12
N HIS A 591 -8.77 -59.04 -4.46
CA HIS A 591 -9.12 -59.10 -3.05
C HIS A 591 -8.02 -59.76 -2.19
N SER A 592 -8.00 -59.45 -0.89
CA SER A 592 -8.01 -60.48 0.16
C SER A 592 -8.70 -59.97 1.44
N ARG A 593 -9.52 -60.85 2.03
CA ARG A 593 -10.46 -60.66 3.15
C ARG A 593 -9.84 -61.03 4.51
N GLY A 594 -10.50 -60.60 5.59
CA GLY A 594 -10.60 -61.27 6.89
C GLY A 594 -11.42 -60.40 7.86
N GLN A 595 -12.75 -60.59 7.99
CA GLN A 595 -13.47 -61.20 9.14
C GLN A 595 -13.24 -60.43 10.47
N SER A 596 -14.21 -60.03 11.29
CA SER A 596 -15.55 -60.54 11.61
C SER A 596 -16.36 -59.52 12.46
N HIS A 597 -17.68 -59.48 12.28
CA HIS A 597 -18.70 -58.88 13.17
C HIS A 597 -18.96 -59.78 14.42
N PRO A 598 -19.72 -59.42 15.49
CA PRO A 598 -21.04 -58.74 15.40
C PRO A 598 -21.59 -57.89 16.59
N THR A 599 -22.69 -57.16 16.30
CA THR A 599 -23.90 -56.85 17.14
C THR A 599 -23.73 -55.99 18.41
N ALA A 600 -24.64 -55.09 18.85
CA ALA A 600 -26.12 -55.05 18.79
C ALA A 600 -26.66 -53.60 18.93
N ARG A 601 -27.69 -53.21 18.15
CA ARG A 601 -29.07 -52.81 18.54
C ARG A 601 -29.20 -51.96 19.82
N ALA A 602 -29.61 -50.69 19.74
CA ALA A 602 -30.96 -50.14 19.48
C ALA A 602 -31.75 -49.86 20.78
N GLY A 603 -32.22 -48.62 20.97
CA GLY A 603 -33.20 -48.32 22.03
C GLY A 603 -33.46 -46.84 22.34
N ARG A 604 -34.30 -46.20 21.50
CA ARG A 604 -35.38 -45.24 21.86
C ARG A 604 -35.09 -43.98 22.72
N SER A 605 -35.35 -42.84 22.07
CA SER A 605 -35.89 -41.56 22.59
C SER A 605 -37.28 -41.72 23.29
N PRO A 606 -37.97 -40.68 23.83
CA PRO A 606 -37.72 -39.22 23.78
C PRO A 606 -38.03 -38.47 25.12
N SER A 607 -38.15 -37.14 25.03
CA SER A 607 -38.89 -36.16 25.86
C SER A 607 -38.17 -35.38 26.99
N THR A 608 -37.89 -34.11 26.65
CA THR A 608 -37.91 -32.87 27.47
C THR A 608 -39.19 -32.69 28.31
N PRO A 609 -39.38 -31.66 29.20
CA PRO A 609 -38.55 -30.47 29.53
C PRO A 609 -38.40 -30.16 31.06
N GLY A 610 -37.60 -29.16 31.44
CA GLY A 610 -37.85 -28.43 32.71
C GLY A 610 -36.66 -27.76 33.43
N ARG A 611 -36.52 -26.45 33.16
CA ARG A 611 -36.30 -25.31 34.08
C ARG A 611 -35.26 -25.31 35.23
N HIS A 612 -34.70 -24.08 35.37
CA HIS A 612 -34.14 -23.37 36.54
C HIS A 612 -32.61 -23.32 36.69
N GLY A 613 -32.09 -22.08 36.72
CA GLY A 613 -30.69 -21.67 36.91
C GLY A 613 -30.20 -21.82 38.37
N PRO A 614 -29.19 -21.06 38.84
CA PRO A 614 -28.77 -19.70 38.44
C PRO A 614 -27.69 -19.63 37.36
#